data_AF-L9W334-F1
#
_entry.id   AF-L9W334-F1
#
_cell.length_a   1.000
_cell.length_b   1.000
_cell.length_c   1.000
_cell.angle_alpha   90.00
_cell.angle_beta   90.00
_cell.angle_gamma   90.00
#
_symmetry.space_group_name_H-M   'P 1'
#
loop_
_entity.id
_entity.type
_entity.pdbx_description
1 polymer ?
#
loop_
_entity_poly.entity_id
_entity_poly.type
_entity_poly.pdbx_seq_one_letter_code
_entity_poly.pdbx_strand_id
1 'polypeptide(L)' 'MNAELLAFGVSAIALGIGALVGARHLYPRLELDEDAESSLQLLTAMIAGVLLLTGLGLVLVGLFG' A
#
# COMPACT_ATOMS: atom_id res chain seq x y z
N MET A 1 9.42 -4.26 -23.24
CA MET A 1 9.36 -3.03 -22.42
C MET A 1 7.97 -2.69 -21.87
N ASN A 2 6.99 -2.22 -22.66
CA ASN A 2 5.69 -1.83 -22.08
C ASN A 2 4.92 -2.99 -21.43
N ALA A 3 4.91 -4.17 -22.05
CA ALA A 3 4.24 -5.35 -21.50
C ALA A 3 4.90 -5.86 -20.20
N GLU A 4 6.23 -5.73 -20.07
CA GLU A 4 6.99 -6.16 -18.89
C GLU A 4 6.71 -5.23 -17.70
N LEU A 5 6.68 -3.91 -17.92
CA LEU A 5 6.31 -2.93 -16.89
C LEU A 5 4.86 -3.10 -16.44
N LEU A 6 3.96 -3.39 -17.38
CA LEU A 6 2.55 -3.63 -17.08
C LEU A 6 2.39 -4.95 -16.28
N ALA A 7 3.09 -6.01 -16.67
CA ALA A 7 3.14 -7.26 -15.90
C ALA A 7 3.72 -7.07 -14.50
N PHE A 8 4.75 -6.25 -14.35
CA PHE A 8 5.33 -5.90 -13.05
C PHE A 8 4.36 -5.09 -12.18
N GLY A 9 3.66 -4.11 -12.75
CA GLY A 9 2.65 -3.34 -12.03
C GLY A 9 1.50 -4.22 -11.53
N VAL A 10 0.98 -5.11 -12.39
CA VAL A 10 -0.08 -6.05 -12.03
C VAL A 10 0.39 -7.05 -10.97
N SER A 11 1.62 -7.56 -11.06
CA SER A 11 2.14 -8.50 -10.07
C SER A 11 2.40 -7.83 -8.71
N ALA A 12 2.89 -6.59 -8.69
CA ALA A 12 3.05 -5.81 -7.47
C ALA A 12 1.70 -5.57 -6.77
N ILE A 13 0.65 -5.21 -7.52
CA ILE A 13 -0.70 -5.06 -6.98
C ILE A 13 -1.22 -6.39 -6.43
N ALA A 14 -1.08 -7.47 -7.20
CA ALA A 14 -1.52 -8.80 -6.79
C ALA A 14 -0.81 -9.28 -5.50
N LEU A 15 0.49 -9.03 -5.39
CA LEU A 15 1.27 -9.33 -4.18
C LEU A 15 0.83 -8.48 -2.99
N GLY A 16 0.58 -7.18 -3.20
CA GLY A 16 0.06 -6.31 -2.15
C GLY A 16 -1.29 -6.78 -1.61
N ILE A 17 -2.23 -7.11 -2.50
CA ILE A 17 -3.54 -7.65 -2.14
C ILE A 17 -3.38 -9.00 -1.42
N GLY A 18 -2.54 -9.90 -1.95
CA GLY A 18 -2.29 -11.21 -1.36
C GLY A 18 -1.72 -11.11 0.06
N ALA A 19 -0.76 -10.20 0.28
CA ALA A 19 -0.21 -9.93 1.60
C ALA A 19 -1.29 -9.38 2.56
N LEU A 20 -2.14 -8.46 2.10
CA LEU A 20 -3.20 -7.88 2.93
C LEU A 20 -4.26 -8.93 3.33
N VAL A 21 -4.70 -9.75 2.37
CA VAL A 21 -5.64 -10.84 2.61
C VAL A 21 -5.03 -11.90 3.52
N GLY A 22 -3.77 -12.27 3.29
CA GLY A 22 -3.04 -13.22 4.14
C GLY A 22 -2.92 -12.71 5.57
N ALA A 23 -2.53 -11.45 5.76
CA ALA A 23 -2.46 -10.83 7.07
C ALA A 23 -3.83 -10.83 7.77
N ARG A 24 -4.91 -10.49 7.05
CA ARG A 24 -6.27 -10.49 7.60
C ARG A 24 -6.76 -11.88 7.99
N HIS A 25 -6.31 -12.92 7.29
CA HIS A 25 -6.67 -14.30 7.60
C HIS A 25 -5.87 -14.88 8.77
N LEU A 26 -4.57 -14.57 8.86
CA LEU A 26 -3.71 -15.04 9.95
C LEU A 26 -3.98 -14.33 11.28
N TYR A 27 -4.43 -13.07 11.24
CA TYR A 27 -4.75 -12.28 12.42
C TYR A 27 -6.24 -11.90 12.43
N PRO A 28 -7.14 -12.88 12.66
CA PRO A 28 -8.58 -12.61 12.68
C PRO A 28 -8.93 -11.78 13.91
N ARG A 29 -9.12 -10.46 13.70
CA ARG A 29 -9.53 -9.45 14.69
C ARG A 29 -8.66 -9.43 15.94
N LEU A 30 -7.60 -8.63 15.90
CA LEU A 30 -6.97 -8.14 17.11
C LEU A 30 -8.02 -7.33 17.88
N GLU A 31 -8.39 -7.77 19.08
CA GLU A 31 -9.09 -6.92 20.04
C GLU A 31 -8.08 -5.83 20.42
N LEU A 32 -8.21 -4.68 19.78
CA LEU A 32 -7.37 -3.52 20.01
C LEU A 32 -8.11 -2.60 20.97
N ASP A 33 -7.34 -2.07 21.92
CA ASP A 33 -7.78 -0.95 22.72
C ASP A 33 -8.04 0.28 21.82
N GLU A 34 -9.04 1.10 22.16
CA GLU A 34 -9.50 2.21 21.31
C GLU A 34 -8.36 3.21 20.99
N ASP A 35 -7.46 3.44 21.96
CA ASP A 35 -6.31 4.33 21.77
C ASP A 35 -5.27 3.73 20.80
N ALA A 36 -5.07 2.41 20.87
CA ALA A 36 -4.16 1.70 19.98
C ALA A 36 -4.72 1.67 18.54
N GLU A 37 -6.02 1.50 18.38
CA GLU A 37 -6.68 1.54 17.06
C GLU A 37 -6.50 2.92 16.40
N SER A 38 -6.79 4.00 17.13
CA SER A 38 -6.64 5.37 16.62
C SER A 38 -5.21 5.68 16.16
N SER A 39 -4.21 5.27 16.96
CA SER A 39 -2.79 5.44 16.62
C SER A 39 -2.39 4.66 15.36
N LEU A 40 -2.86 3.41 15.24
CA LEU A 40 -2.62 2.58 14.05
C LEU A 40 -3.28 3.15 12.79
N GLN A 41 -4.50 3.69 12.91
CA GLN A 41 -5.17 4.36 11.81
C GLN A 41 -4.41 5.62 11.35
N LEU A 42 -3.95 6.45 12.28
CA LEU A 42 -3.13 7.63 11.98
C LEU A 42 -1.83 7.24 11.27
N LEU A 43 -1.10 6.26 11.81
CA LEU A 43 0.13 5.76 11.20
C LEU A 43 -0.11 5.23 9.80
N THR A 44 -1.17 4.44 9.61
CA THR A 44 -1.54 3.89 8.30
C THR A 44 -1.89 5.01 7.32
N ALA A 45 -2.65 6.01 7.75
CA ALA A 45 -2.98 7.17 6.92
C ALA A 45 -1.72 7.95 6.51
N MET A 46 -0.76 8.12 7.43
CA MET A 46 0.50 8.79 7.15
C MET A 46 1.35 8.00 6.14
N ILE A 47 1.49 6.68 6.35
CA ILE A 47 2.21 5.80 5.41
C ILE A 47 1.54 5.84 4.03
N ALA A 48 0.22 5.67 3.97
CA ALA A 48 -0.54 5.73 2.72
C ALA A 48 -0.35 7.08 2.01
N GLY A 49 -0.38 8.19 2.76
CA GLY A 49 -0.11 9.53 2.25
C GLY A 49 1.29 9.66 1.63
N VAL A 50 2.32 9.22 2.34
CA VAL A 50 3.72 9.27 1.84
C VAL A 50 3.88 8.40 0.60
N LEU A 51 3.33 7.18 0.60
CA LEU A 51 3.40 6.28 -0.56
C LEU A 51 2.68 6.87 -1.77
N LEU A 52 1.52 7.49 -1.57
CA LEU A 52 0.74 8.12 -2.62
C LEU A 52 1.47 9.34 -3.21
N LEU A 53 2.01 10.21 -2.35
CA LEU A 53 2.79 11.37 -2.79
C LEU A 53 4.05 10.96 -3.54
N THR A 54 4.74 9.93 -3.05
CA THR A 54 5.95 9.40 -3.71
C THR A 54 5.61 8.79 -5.06
N GLY A 55 4.55 7.98 -5.14
CA GLY A 55 4.06 7.41 -6.39
C GLY A 55 3.68 8.48 -7.40
N LEU A 56 2.94 9.51 -6.98
CA LEU A 56 2.62 10.67 -7.82
C LEU A 56 3.89 11.40 -8.27
N GLY A 57 4.87 11.61 -7.38
CA GLY A 57 6.16 12.20 -7.73
C GLY A 57 6.88 11.42 -8.82
N LEU A 58 6.92 10.09 -8.73
CA LEU A 58 7.52 9.23 -9.77
C LEU A 58 6.78 9.33 -11.10
N VAL A 59 5.45 9.40 -11.09
CA VAL A 59 4.64 9.61 -12.31
C VAL A 59 4.96 10.97 -12.94
N LEU A 60 5.02 12.04 -12.14
CA LEU A 60 5.35 13.38 -12.62
C LEU A 60 6.76 13.43 -13.23
N VAL A 61 7.75 12.82 -12.58
CA VAL A 61 9.11 12.69 -13.13
C VAL A 61 9.09 11.93 -14.46
N GLY A 62 8.32 10.85 -14.56
CA GLY A 62 8.20 10.11 -15.83
C GLY A 62 7.50 10.86 -16.96
N LEU A 63 6.65 11.84 -16.65
CA LEU A 63 5.92 12.65 -17.64
C LEU A 63 6.70 13.89 -18.10
N PHE A 64 7.47 14.51 -17.20
CA PHE A 64 8.10 15.81 -17.41
C PHE A 64 9.64 15.80 -17.35
N GLY A 65 10.24 14.68 -16.95
CA GLY A 65 11.69 14.48 -16.83
C GLY A 65 12.32 13.77 -18.01
#